data_AF-A0A6G7X7S9-F1
#
_entry.id   AF-A0A6G7X7S9-F1
#
_cell.length_a   1.000
_cell.length_b   1.000
_cell.length_c   1.000
_cell.angle_alpha   90.00
_cell.angle_beta   90.00
_cell.angle_gamma   90.00
#
_symmetry.space_group_name_H-M   'P 1'
#
loop_
_entity.id
_entity.type
_entity.pdbx_description
1 polymer ?
#
loop_
_entity_poly.entity_id
_entity_poly.type
_entity_poly.pdbx_seq_one_letter_code
_entity_poly.pdbx_strand_id
1 'polypeptide(L)'
;MNNKIKTYCIILSILYSVVVICSLSDTIESFKAGYKIGRESSPTTPWYMLTLHLRVLPIEGLHTYPERITNSVTGQEVRAEANNFKIRIENSNIDIPVYIKVFRGFIIVLSVVFLAGIIYLPFLFFSVIKSATKGKILEPKVIHKIQRIGYILIIYYLIDSLAYFSDYLVAQYVMTFEKYRAVIDVSDFGLLFLGLVTLLMTEILKVSRQMKEEQDLTI
;
A
#
# COMPACT_ATOMS: atom_id res chain seq x y z
N MET A 1 -18.57 26.41 -16.41
CA MET A 1 -18.28 25.01 -16.03
C MET A 1 -19.51 24.43 -15.36
N ASN A 2 -19.90 23.19 -15.67
CA ASN A 2 -21.12 22.57 -15.12
C ASN A 2 -21.04 22.46 -13.59
N ASN A 3 -22.04 22.98 -12.86
CA ASN A 3 -22.07 22.99 -11.39
C ASN A 3 -21.88 21.57 -10.80
N LYS A 4 -22.31 20.53 -11.53
CA LYS A 4 -22.14 19.12 -11.16
C LYS A 4 -20.66 18.72 -10.99
N ILE A 5 -19.79 19.13 -11.92
CA ILE A 5 -18.35 18.80 -11.87
C ILE A 5 -17.70 19.44 -10.64
N LYS A 6 -18.07 20.69 -10.34
CA LYS A 6 -17.57 21.39 -9.15
C LYS A 6 -17.97 20.68 -7.86
N THR A 7 -19.23 20.21 -7.77
CA THR A 7 -19.71 19.44 -6.62
C THR A 7 -18.93 18.13 -6.46
N TYR A 8 -18.74 17.36 -7.53
CA TYR A 8 -17.95 16.11 -7.46
C TYR A 8 -16.50 16.36 -7.04
N CYS A 9 -15.86 17.41 -7.53
CA CYS A 9 -14.51 17.79 -7.10
C CYS A 9 -14.42 18.14 -5.61
N ILE A 10 -15.43 18.84 -5.07
CA ILE A 10 -15.48 19.18 -3.63
C ILE A 10 -15.66 17.93 -2.79
N ILE A 11 -16.63 17.07 -3.14
CA ILE A 11 -16.86 15.80 -2.44
C ILE A 11 -15.59 14.95 -2.44
N LEU A 12 -14.96 14.81 -3.61
CA LEU A 12 -13.73 14.03 -3.77
C LEU A 12 -12.57 14.61 -2.93
N SER A 13 -12.47 15.94 -2.82
CA SER A 13 -11.45 16.60 -2.00
C SER A 13 -11.65 16.30 -0.50
N ILE A 14 -12.90 16.36 -0.03
CA ILE A 14 -13.24 16.07 1.36
C ILE A 14 -12.94 14.61 1.67
N LEU A 15 -13.42 13.69 0.82
CA LEU A 15 -13.18 12.26 0.98
C LEU A 15 -11.69 11.94 1.03
N TYR A 16 -10.90 12.49 0.10
CA TYR A 16 -9.46 12.27 0.07
C TYR A 16 -8.75 12.85 1.29
N SER A 17 -9.19 14.03 1.77
CA SER A 17 -8.63 14.62 2.99
C SER A 17 -8.86 13.72 4.21
N VAL A 18 -10.06 13.15 4.35
CA VAL A 18 -10.38 12.21 5.42
C VAL A 18 -9.48 10.97 5.34
N VAL A 19 -9.33 10.39 4.15
CA VAL A 19 -8.45 9.24 3.93
C VAL A 19 -7.01 9.56 4.33
N VAL A 20 -6.47 10.69 3.89
CA VAL A 20 -5.10 11.11 4.22
C VAL A 20 -4.92 11.31 5.72
N ILE A 21 -5.89 11.94 6.41
CA ILE A 21 -5.81 12.16 7.86
C ILE A 21 -5.82 10.82 8.61
N CYS A 22 -6.72 9.90 8.25
CA CYS A 22 -6.76 8.56 8.84
C CYS A 22 -5.44 7.82 8.60
N SER A 23 -4.95 7.77 7.36
CA SER A 23 -3.69 7.09 7.05
C SER A 23 -2.47 7.72 7.73
N LEU A 24 -2.45 9.03 7.93
CA LEU A 24 -1.38 9.71 8.65
C LEU A 24 -1.31 9.28 10.11
N SER A 25 -2.44 9.04 10.76
CA SER A 25 -2.46 8.59 12.16
C SER A 25 -1.76 7.23 12.33
N ASP A 26 -2.13 6.23 11.52
CA ASP A 26 -1.48 4.91 11.51
C ASP A 26 0.01 4.99 11.14
N THR A 27 0.35 5.87 10.19
CA THR A 27 1.74 6.07 9.75
C THR A 27 2.61 6.65 10.88
N ILE A 28 2.08 7.63 11.63
CA ILE A 28 2.80 8.23 12.76
C ILE A 28 3.02 7.21 13.87
N GLU A 29 2.02 6.38 14.19
CA GLU A 29 2.16 5.31 15.18
C GLU A 29 3.21 4.28 14.74
N SER A 30 3.16 3.87 13.48
CA SER A 30 4.12 2.92 12.88
C SER A 30 5.54 3.48 12.91
N PHE A 31 5.71 4.76 12.58
CA PHE A 31 7.00 5.44 12.65
C PHE A 31 7.51 5.56 14.09
N LYS A 32 6.65 5.92 15.04
CA LYS A 32 7.00 6.00 16.46
C LYS A 32 7.40 4.64 17.03
N ALA A 33 6.68 3.59 16.66
CA ALA A 33 7.03 2.22 17.01
C ALA A 33 8.39 1.81 16.45
N GLY A 34 8.63 2.08 15.16
CA GLY A 34 9.92 1.82 14.51
C GLY A 34 11.08 2.59 15.15
N TYR A 35 10.89 3.88 15.46
CA TYR A 35 11.88 4.71 16.14
C TYR A 35 12.19 4.21 17.56
N LYS A 36 11.14 3.85 18.33
CA LYS A 36 11.29 3.30 19.68
C LYS A 36 12.11 2.01 19.65
N ILE A 37 11.77 1.09 18.75
CA ILE A 37 12.52 -0.17 18.54
C ILE A 37 13.98 0.14 18.19
N GLY A 38 14.23 1.06 17.26
CA GLY A 38 15.59 1.44 16.88
C GLY A 38 16.41 2.07 18.02
N ARG A 39 15.78 2.86 18.90
CA ARG A 39 16.44 3.55 20.02
C ARG A 39 16.67 2.66 21.25
N GLU A 40 15.73 1.77 21.56
CA GLU A 40 15.82 0.83 22.70
C GLU A 40 16.73 -0.37 22.39
N SER A 41 17.23 -0.49 21.15
CA SER A 41 18.17 -1.52 20.74
C SER A 41 19.58 -1.25 21.29
N SER A 42 20.05 -2.12 22.19
CA SER A 42 21.42 -2.08 22.74
C SER A 42 22.45 -2.54 21.68
N PRO A 43 23.63 -1.90 21.58
CA PRO A 43 24.66 -2.26 20.59
C PRO A 43 25.29 -3.66 20.79
N THR A 44 25.01 -4.34 21.92
CA THR A 44 25.64 -5.61 22.31
C THR A 44 24.80 -6.86 22.06
N THR A 45 23.54 -6.73 21.63
CA THR A 45 22.70 -7.85 21.24
C THR A 45 22.54 -7.87 19.72
N PRO A 46 23.03 -8.91 19.00
CA PRO A 46 22.78 -9.06 17.57
C PRO A 46 21.26 -9.22 17.38
N TRP A 47 20.61 -8.15 16.94
CA TRP A 47 19.17 -8.13 16.79
C TRP A 47 18.82 -8.62 15.39
N TYR A 48 18.01 -9.65 15.35
CA TYR A 48 17.15 -9.97 14.22
C TYR A 48 15.75 -10.04 14.80
N MET A 49 15.23 -8.88 15.22
CA MET A 49 13.80 -8.70 15.47
C MET A 49 13.10 -8.76 14.11
N LEU A 50 12.72 -9.98 13.75
CA LEU A 50 12.07 -10.25 12.48
C LEU A 50 10.57 -10.16 12.72
N THR A 51 9.95 -9.08 12.23
CA THR A 51 8.50 -9.01 12.09
C THR A 51 8.13 -9.49 10.69
N LEU A 52 7.20 -10.43 10.61
CA LEU A 52 6.65 -10.96 9.36
C LEU A 52 5.15 -10.67 9.32
N HIS A 53 4.68 -10.17 8.18
CA HIS A 53 3.26 -10.06 7.86
C HIS A 53 2.91 -11.15 6.86
N LEU A 54 2.12 -12.12 7.30
CA LEU A 54 1.83 -13.32 6.51
C LEU A 54 0.34 -13.46 6.34
N ARG A 55 -0.08 -13.62 5.09
CA ARG A 55 -1.39 -14.18 4.79
C ARG A 55 -1.34 -15.68 5.01
N VAL A 56 -2.33 -16.20 5.71
CA VAL A 56 -2.43 -17.63 6.03
C VAL A 56 -3.75 -18.20 5.57
N LEU A 57 -3.74 -19.46 5.19
CA LEU A 57 -4.95 -20.24 4.90
C LEU A 57 -4.94 -21.53 5.72
N PRO A 58 -6.11 -22.02 6.17
CA PRO A 58 -6.20 -23.31 6.83
C PRO A 58 -5.68 -24.43 5.92
N ILE A 59 -4.98 -25.40 6.52
CA ILE A 59 -4.48 -26.56 5.78
C ILE A 59 -5.66 -27.44 5.32
N GLU A 60 -6.66 -27.59 6.18
CA GLU A 60 -7.82 -28.47 5.97
C GLU A 60 -8.80 -28.00 4.86
N GLY A 61 -8.71 -26.75 4.41
CA GLY A 61 -9.49 -26.24 3.28
C GLY A 61 -10.17 -24.91 3.52
N LEU A 62 -11.04 -24.51 2.59
CA LEU A 62 -11.88 -23.32 2.72
C LEU A 62 -13.04 -23.60 3.68
N HIS A 63 -13.45 -22.59 4.46
CA HIS A 63 -14.53 -22.69 5.46
C HIS A 63 -14.26 -23.62 6.65
N THR A 64 -13.01 -23.97 6.88
CA THR A 64 -12.60 -24.62 8.13
C THR A 64 -12.24 -23.55 9.15
N TYR A 65 -12.75 -23.69 10.38
CA TYR A 65 -12.53 -22.75 11.47
C TYR A 65 -11.68 -23.40 12.57
N PRO A 66 -10.35 -23.49 12.36
CA PRO A 66 -9.46 -24.28 13.21
C PRO A 66 -9.22 -23.66 14.60
N GLU A 67 -9.54 -22.37 14.77
CA GLU A 67 -9.41 -21.67 16.05
C GLU A 67 -10.66 -21.82 16.91
N ARG A 68 -10.44 -21.91 18.22
CA ARG A 68 -11.48 -21.82 19.23
C ARG A 68 -11.22 -20.58 20.06
N ILE A 69 -12.17 -19.66 20.06
CA ILE A 69 -12.07 -18.41 20.80
C ILE A 69 -13.21 -18.39 21.82
N THR A 70 -12.88 -18.08 23.08
CA THR A 70 -13.90 -17.88 24.10
C THR A 70 -14.54 -16.52 23.92
N ASN A 71 -15.85 -16.48 23.75
CA ASN A 71 -16.60 -15.23 23.74
C ASN A 71 -16.70 -14.67 25.17
N SER A 72 -16.01 -13.58 25.45
CA SER A 72 -16.01 -12.95 26.78
C SER A 72 -17.37 -12.37 27.21
N VAL A 73 -18.32 -12.19 26.28
CA VAL A 73 -19.67 -11.67 26.56
C VAL A 73 -20.63 -12.79 26.96
N THR A 74 -20.59 -13.93 26.25
CA THR A 74 -21.53 -15.04 26.47
C THR A 74 -20.93 -16.24 27.20
N GLY A 75 -19.60 -16.28 27.35
CA GLY A 75 -18.87 -17.41 27.90
C GLY A 75 -18.80 -18.64 26.99
N GLN A 76 -19.39 -18.57 25.78
CA GLN A 76 -19.43 -19.69 24.84
C GLN A 76 -18.18 -19.74 23.96
N GLU A 77 -17.73 -20.95 23.59
CA GLU A 77 -16.70 -21.12 22.58
C GLU A 77 -17.27 -20.88 21.18
N VAL A 78 -16.62 -19.99 20.43
CA VAL A 78 -16.89 -19.75 19.02
C VAL A 78 -15.71 -20.19 18.16
N ARG A 79 -16.01 -20.63 16.94
CA ARG A 79 -15.00 -21.04 15.97
C ARG A 79 -14.58 -19.86 15.12
N ALA A 80 -13.29 -19.75 14.83
CA ALA A 80 -12.74 -18.66 14.04
C ALA A 80 -11.67 -19.14 13.04
N GLU A 81 -11.41 -18.29 12.07
CA GLU A 81 -10.35 -18.44 11.07
C GLU A 81 -9.50 -17.17 11.08
N ALA A 82 -8.19 -17.33 11.06
CA ALA A 82 -7.26 -16.24 10.87
C ALA A 82 -6.90 -16.11 9.39
N ASN A 83 -6.97 -14.89 8.86
CA ASN A 83 -6.53 -14.58 7.49
C ASN A 83 -5.10 -14.04 7.45
N ASN A 84 -4.67 -13.34 8.51
CA ASN A 84 -3.39 -12.65 8.57
C ASN A 84 -2.73 -12.88 9.93
N PHE A 85 -1.44 -13.20 9.92
CA PHE A 85 -0.57 -13.24 11.08
C PHE A 85 0.47 -12.14 11.02
N LYS A 86 0.60 -11.41 12.13
CA LYS A 86 1.72 -10.50 12.39
C LYS A 86 2.58 -11.12 13.46
N ILE A 87 3.72 -11.68 13.06
CA ILE A 87 4.55 -12.49 13.94
C ILE A 87 5.84 -11.77 14.22
N ARG A 88 6.21 -11.70 15.50
CA ARG A 88 7.51 -11.20 15.95
C ARG A 88 8.35 -12.37 16.42
N ILE A 89 9.57 -12.45 15.91
CA ILE A 89 10.55 -13.46 16.30
C ILE A 89 11.66 -12.76 17.07
N GLU A 90 11.77 -13.09 18.35
CA GLU A 90 12.84 -12.61 19.22
C GLU A 90 13.98 -13.61 19.20
N ASN A 91 15.21 -13.13 19.00
CA ASN A 91 16.44 -13.91 19.03
C ASN A 91 16.51 -15.08 18.02
N SER A 92 16.45 -14.75 16.74
CA SER A 92 16.64 -15.71 15.66
C SER A 92 18.10 -15.84 15.25
N ASN A 93 18.87 -16.73 15.91
CA ASN A 93 20.08 -17.37 15.32
C ASN A 93 19.69 -18.22 14.08
N ILE A 94 18.76 -17.74 13.27
CA ILE A 94 18.17 -18.41 12.14
C ILE A 94 18.97 -17.97 10.94
N ASP A 95 19.63 -18.95 10.35
CA ASP A 95 20.48 -18.72 9.19
C ASP A 95 19.63 -18.58 7.93
N ILE A 96 19.01 -17.41 7.79
CA ILE A 96 18.30 -17.05 6.57
C ILE A 96 19.35 -16.88 5.46
N PRO A 97 19.12 -17.46 4.26
CA PRO A 97 20.06 -17.34 3.16
C PRO A 97 20.43 -15.88 2.84
N VAL A 98 21.72 -15.66 2.52
CA VAL A 98 22.28 -14.31 2.29
C VAL A 98 21.54 -13.56 1.19
N TYR A 99 21.11 -14.24 0.13
CA TYR A 99 20.37 -13.61 -0.97
C TYR A 99 19.03 -13.02 -0.51
N ILE A 100 18.33 -13.64 0.45
CA ILE A 100 17.07 -13.12 1.01
C ILE A 100 17.35 -11.89 1.88
N LYS A 101 18.43 -11.92 2.69
CA LYS A 101 18.87 -10.78 3.50
C LYS A 101 19.18 -9.57 2.62
N VAL A 102 19.94 -9.77 1.53
CA VAL A 102 20.27 -8.71 0.56
C VAL A 102 19.03 -8.18 -0.15
N PHE A 103 18.15 -9.07 -0.63
CA PHE A 103 16.89 -8.70 -1.28
C PHE A 103 16.00 -7.85 -0.37
N ARG A 104 15.88 -8.24 0.90
CA ARG A 104 15.09 -7.48 1.89
C ARG A 104 15.71 -6.13 2.20
N GLY A 105 17.04 -6.06 2.33
CA GLY A 105 17.76 -4.79 2.46
C GLY A 105 17.49 -3.84 1.29
N PHE A 106 17.49 -4.36 0.07
CA PHE A 106 17.14 -3.59 -1.14
C PHE A 106 15.71 -3.05 -1.09
N ILE A 107 14.73 -3.86 -0.68
CA ILE A 107 13.33 -3.42 -0.54
C ILE A 107 13.21 -2.29 0.49
N ILE A 108 13.90 -2.39 1.63
CA ILE A 108 13.87 -1.34 2.67
C ILE A 108 14.42 -0.02 2.11
N VAL A 109 15.58 -0.06 1.43
CA VAL A 109 16.17 1.14 0.81
C VAL A 109 15.22 1.73 -0.23
N LEU A 110 14.64 0.89 -1.09
CA LEU A 110 13.67 1.31 -2.10
C LEU A 110 12.43 1.96 -1.47
N SER A 111 11.92 1.39 -0.37
CA SER A 111 10.77 1.92 0.37
C SER A 111 11.06 3.30 0.96
N VAL A 112 12.25 3.51 1.52
CA VAL A 112 12.69 4.80 2.08
C VAL A 112 12.80 5.86 0.98
N VAL A 113 13.38 5.52 -0.17
CA VAL A 113 13.47 6.44 -1.32
C VAL A 113 12.06 6.82 -1.82
N PHE A 114 11.15 5.87 -1.83
CA PHE A 114 9.80 6.07 -2.35
C PHE A 114 8.85 6.80 -1.40
N LEU A 115 9.19 6.88 -0.11
CA LEU A 115 8.42 7.58 0.91
C LEU A 115 8.17 9.05 0.54
N ALA A 116 9.15 9.73 -0.07
CA ALA A 116 8.98 11.10 -0.57
C ALA A 116 7.89 11.21 -1.66
N GLY A 117 7.74 10.18 -2.50
CA GLY A 117 6.71 10.11 -3.53
C GLY A 117 5.30 10.03 -2.93
N ILE A 118 5.14 9.27 -1.85
CA ILE A 118 3.87 9.15 -1.12
C ILE A 118 3.48 10.49 -0.48
N ILE A 119 4.43 11.17 0.17
CA ILE A 119 4.21 12.51 0.75
C ILE A 119 3.82 13.53 -0.34
N TYR A 120 4.36 13.39 -1.54
CA TYR A 120 4.06 14.27 -2.67
C TYR A 120 2.69 14.01 -3.32
N LEU A 121 2.12 12.82 -3.15
CA LEU A 121 0.88 12.39 -3.82
C LEU A 121 -0.34 13.27 -3.45
N PRO A 122 -0.60 13.65 -2.19
CA PRO A 122 -1.67 14.59 -1.84
C PRO A 122 -1.54 15.94 -2.55
N PHE A 123 -0.32 16.47 -2.66
CA PHE A 123 -0.09 17.75 -3.33
C PHE A 123 -0.44 17.68 -4.83
N LEU A 124 -0.05 16.58 -5.50
CA LEU A 124 -0.44 16.34 -6.89
C LEU A 124 -1.96 16.27 -7.04
N PHE A 125 -2.62 15.52 -6.16
CA PHE A 125 -4.06 15.31 -6.19
C PHE A 125 -4.84 16.63 -6.05
N PHE A 126 -4.57 17.42 -5.01
CA PHE A 126 -5.23 18.71 -4.83
C PHE A 126 -4.90 19.69 -5.95
N SER A 127 -3.69 19.65 -6.49
CA SER A 127 -3.36 20.46 -7.66
C SER A 127 -4.19 20.08 -8.89
N VAL A 128 -4.45 18.79 -9.12
CA VAL A 128 -5.29 18.33 -10.23
C VAL A 128 -6.73 18.77 -10.01
N ILE A 129 -7.28 18.61 -8.81
CA ILE A 129 -8.65 19.04 -8.49
C ILE A 129 -8.81 20.56 -8.68
N LYS A 130 -7.84 21.35 -8.21
CA LYS A 130 -7.86 22.81 -8.39
C LYS A 130 -7.87 23.22 -9.87
N SER A 131 -7.16 22.49 -10.72
CA SER A 131 -7.19 22.75 -12.17
C SER A 131 -8.49 22.28 -12.81
N ALA A 132 -9.01 21.12 -12.40
CA ALA A 132 -10.30 20.60 -12.86
C ALA A 132 -11.45 21.56 -12.53
N THR A 133 -11.48 22.09 -11.31
CA THR A 133 -12.50 23.07 -10.86
C THR A 133 -12.44 24.41 -11.59
N LYS A 134 -11.29 24.74 -12.20
CA LYS A 134 -11.12 25.92 -13.06
C LYS A 134 -11.35 25.64 -14.55
N GLY A 135 -11.77 24.42 -14.92
CA GLY A 135 -11.95 24.02 -16.32
C GLY A 135 -10.64 23.84 -17.10
N LYS A 136 -9.50 23.73 -16.42
CA LYS A 136 -8.14 23.68 -16.99
C LYS A 136 -7.56 22.27 -17.01
N ILE A 137 -8.42 21.25 -17.05
CA ILE A 137 -7.99 19.84 -16.94
C ILE A 137 -7.15 19.38 -18.12
N LEU A 138 -7.40 19.94 -19.31
CA LEU A 138 -6.67 19.64 -20.55
C LEU A 138 -5.32 20.36 -20.65
N GLU A 139 -4.91 21.17 -19.67
CA GLU A 139 -3.58 21.78 -19.70
C GLU A 139 -2.48 20.68 -19.60
N PRO A 140 -1.41 20.74 -20.40
CA PRO A 140 -0.33 19.73 -20.38
C PRO A 140 0.24 19.53 -18.98
N LYS A 141 0.44 20.62 -18.22
CA LYS A 141 0.96 20.56 -16.86
C LYS A 141 0.08 19.74 -15.91
N VAL A 142 -1.23 19.71 -16.14
CA VAL A 142 -2.20 18.96 -15.31
C VAL A 142 -2.21 17.50 -15.72
N ILE A 143 -2.21 17.22 -17.03
CA ILE A 143 -2.10 15.87 -17.58
C ILE A 143 -0.84 15.16 -17.05
N HIS A 144 0.32 15.82 -17.04
CA HIS A 144 1.55 15.25 -16.48
C HIS A 144 1.45 14.98 -14.96
N LYS A 145 0.69 15.77 -14.21
CA LYS A 145 0.46 15.53 -12.78
C LYS A 145 -0.41 14.29 -12.57
N ILE A 146 -1.46 14.10 -13.38
CA ILE A 146 -2.30 12.90 -13.36
C ILE A 146 -1.44 11.67 -13.70
N GLN A 147 -0.58 11.77 -14.72
CA GLN A 147 0.35 10.70 -15.10
C GLN A 147 1.28 10.31 -13.96
N ARG A 148 1.85 11.29 -13.25
CA ARG A 148 2.70 11.06 -12.07
C ARG A 148 1.95 10.35 -10.95
N ILE A 149 0.68 10.71 -10.68
CA ILE A 149 -0.15 10.00 -9.70
C ILE A 149 -0.26 8.52 -10.10
N GLY A 150 -0.55 8.24 -11.37
CA GLY A 150 -0.64 6.86 -11.88
C GLY A 150 0.65 6.06 -11.65
N TYR A 151 1.81 6.62 -12.00
CA TYR A 151 3.09 5.95 -11.74
C TYR A 151 3.38 5.74 -10.25
N ILE A 152 3.06 6.72 -9.40
CA ILE A 152 3.30 6.58 -7.96
C ILE A 152 2.47 5.43 -7.39
N LEU A 153 1.20 5.31 -7.79
CA LEU A 153 0.32 4.22 -7.33
C LEU A 153 0.82 2.84 -7.76
N ILE A 154 1.28 2.70 -9.02
CA ILE A 154 1.81 1.43 -9.52
C ILE A 154 3.11 1.05 -8.79
N ILE A 155 4.05 2.00 -8.67
CA ILE A 155 5.33 1.72 -8.01
C ILE A 155 5.12 1.40 -6.53
N TYR A 156 4.20 2.10 -5.84
CA TYR A 156 3.82 1.78 -4.48
C TYR A 156 3.37 0.33 -4.34
N TYR A 157 2.42 -0.09 -5.18
CA TYR A 157 1.91 -1.46 -5.18
C TYR A 157 3.02 -2.49 -5.42
N LEU A 158 3.95 -2.22 -6.34
CA LEU A 158 5.07 -3.12 -6.62
C LEU A 158 6.01 -3.26 -5.42
N ILE A 159 6.35 -2.15 -4.76
CA ILE A 159 7.21 -2.18 -3.56
C ILE A 159 6.54 -2.96 -2.43
N ASP A 160 5.26 -2.68 -2.19
CA ASP A 160 4.47 -3.34 -1.14
C ASP A 160 4.34 -4.85 -1.41
N SER A 161 4.04 -5.24 -2.65
CA SER A 161 3.99 -6.64 -3.08
C SER A 161 5.33 -7.36 -2.91
N LEU A 162 6.44 -6.69 -3.22
CA LEU A 162 7.79 -7.24 -3.01
C LEU A 162 8.11 -7.42 -1.52
N ALA A 163 7.62 -6.52 -0.65
CA ALA A 163 7.77 -6.64 0.79
C ALA A 163 7.02 -7.87 1.33
N TYR A 164 5.75 -8.07 0.95
CA TYR A 164 5.00 -9.28 1.31
C TYR A 164 5.62 -10.56 0.76
N PHE A 165 6.12 -10.52 -0.47
CA PHE A 165 6.83 -11.65 -1.05
C PHE A 165 8.12 -11.98 -0.28
N SER A 166 8.86 -10.95 0.15
CA SER A 166 10.04 -11.14 1.01
C SER A 166 9.66 -11.76 2.35
N ASP A 167 8.57 -11.32 2.99
CA ASP A 167 8.13 -11.87 4.27
C ASP A 167 7.68 -13.33 4.12
N TYR A 168 6.97 -13.66 3.03
CA TYR A 168 6.61 -15.04 2.68
C TYR A 168 7.84 -15.94 2.49
N LEU A 169 8.84 -15.48 1.73
CA LEU A 169 10.08 -16.23 1.53
C LEU A 169 10.76 -16.53 2.86
N VAL A 170 10.87 -15.53 3.74
CA VAL A 170 11.47 -15.72 5.06
C VAL A 170 10.65 -16.70 5.89
N ALA A 171 9.32 -16.60 5.90
CA ALA A 171 8.46 -17.50 6.65
C ALA A 171 8.67 -18.98 6.30
N GLN A 172 8.90 -19.30 5.01
CA GLN A 172 9.16 -20.67 4.58
C GLN A 172 10.41 -21.30 5.22
N TYR A 173 11.43 -20.50 5.56
CA TYR A 173 12.65 -21.00 6.20
C TYR A 173 12.58 -21.01 7.72
N VAL A 174 11.66 -20.22 8.29
CA VAL A 174 11.69 -19.86 9.70
C VAL A 174 10.55 -20.51 10.49
N MET A 175 9.42 -20.81 9.84
CA MET A 175 8.21 -21.25 10.51
C MET A 175 7.43 -22.29 9.73
N THR A 176 6.84 -23.20 10.48
CA THR A 176 5.73 -24.05 10.02
C THR A 176 4.58 -23.86 10.99
N PHE A 177 3.35 -23.78 10.49
CA PHE A 177 2.16 -23.69 11.33
C PHE A 177 1.45 -25.03 11.33
N GLU A 178 0.94 -25.45 12.48
CA GLU A 178 0.26 -26.75 12.64
C GLU A 178 -1.07 -26.79 11.87
N LYS A 179 -1.83 -25.70 11.91
CA LYS A 179 -3.19 -25.63 11.34
C LYS A 179 -3.30 -24.76 10.09
N TYR A 180 -2.22 -24.04 9.74
CA TYR A 180 -2.20 -23.03 8.69
C TYR A 180 -1.04 -23.24 7.72
N ARG A 181 -1.17 -22.73 6.50
CA ARG A 181 -0.06 -22.55 5.57
C ARG A 181 0.08 -21.08 5.23
N ALA A 182 1.31 -20.58 5.21
CA ALA A 182 1.59 -19.26 4.67
C ALA A 182 1.32 -19.29 3.16
N VAL A 183 0.70 -18.23 2.66
CA VAL A 183 0.47 -18.03 1.22
C VAL A 183 0.97 -16.65 0.82
N ILE A 184 1.32 -16.50 -0.45
CA ILE A 184 1.71 -15.20 -0.99
C ILE A 184 0.49 -14.28 -0.92
N ASP A 185 0.65 -13.15 -0.24
CA ASP A 185 -0.38 -12.12 -0.23
C ASP A 185 -0.27 -11.27 -1.49
N VAL A 186 -1.26 -11.42 -2.38
CA VAL A 186 -1.41 -10.61 -3.60
C VAL A 186 -2.74 -9.83 -3.60
N SER A 187 -3.36 -9.68 -2.43
CA SER A 187 -4.81 -9.44 -2.35
C SER A 187 -5.28 -8.07 -2.83
N ASP A 188 -4.44 -7.05 -2.79
CA ASP A 188 -4.90 -5.68 -3.05
C ASP A 188 -4.44 -5.14 -4.42
N PHE A 189 -5.01 -5.70 -5.49
CA PHE A 189 -4.88 -5.14 -6.83
C PHE A 189 -5.56 -3.78 -7.01
N GLY A 190 -6.27 -3.26 -6.00
CA GLY A 190 -7.03 -2.02 -6.10
C GLY A 190 -6.15 -0.82 -6.46
N LEU A 191 -4.98 -0.71 -5.83
CA LEU A 191 -4.02 0.36 -6.09
C LEU A 191 -3.36 0.24 -7.48
N LEU A 192 -3.04 -0.99 -7.90
CA LEU A 192 -2.53 -1.25 -9.24
C LEU A 192 -3.56 -0.85 -10.30
N PHE A 193 -4.80 -1.29 -10.11
CA PHE A 193 -5.90 -0.99 -11.03
C PHE A 193 -6.16 0.52 -11.10
N LEU A 194 -6.22 1.21 -9.95
CA LEU A 194 -6.37 2.66 -9.91
C LEU A 194 -5.23 3.38 -10.63
N GLY A 195 -3.98 2.92 -10.44
CA GLY A 195 -2.82 3.45 -11.15
C GLY A 195 -2.92 3.29 -12.67
N LEU A 196 -3.29 2.10 -13.13
CA LEU A 196 -3.49 1.80 -14.56
C LEU A 196 -4.63 2.61 -15.17
N VAL A 197 -5.78 2.68 -14.50
CA VAL A 197 -6.94 3.49 -14.95
C VAL A 197 -6.56 4.97 -15.01
N THR A 198 -5.77 5.46 -14.06
CA THR A 198 -5.28 6.85 -14.06
C THR A 198 -4.36 7.13 -15.26
N LEU A 199 -3.48 6.20 -15.61
CA LEU A 199 -2.63 6.31 -16.81
C LEU A 199 -3.47 6.23 -18.10
N LEU A 200 -4.45 5.34 -18.17
CA LEU A 200 -5.38 5.27 -19.29
C LEU A 200 -6.13 6.59 -19.48
N MET A 201 -6.66 7.16 -18.39
CA MET A 201 -7.30 8.48 -18.43
C MET A 201 -6.35 9.59 -18.87
N THR A 202 -5.07 9.51 -18.51
CA THR A 202 -4.07 10.46 -18.98
C THR A 202 -3.93 10.40 -20.51
N GLU A 203 -3.88 9.21 -21.10
CA GLU A 203 -3.81 9.06 -22.57
C GLU A 203 -5.08 9.59 -23.26
N ILE A 204 -6.26 9.30 -22.70
CA ILE A 204 -7.53 9.85 -23.21
C ILE A 204 -7.52 11.38 -23.17
N LEU A 205 -7.01 11.99 -22.10
CA LEU A 205 -6.91 13.45 -21.96
C LEU A 205 -5.90 14.06 -22.95
N LYS A 206 -4.80 13.37 -23.27
CA LYS A 206 -3.84 13.82 -24.31
C LYS A 206 -4.49 13.85 -25.68
N VAL A 207 -5.19 12.78 -26.06
CA VAL A 207 -5.94 12.70 -27.33
C VAL A 207 -7.02 13.79 -27.39
N SER A 208 -7.80 13.94 -26.32
CA SER A 208 -8.86 14.97 -26.24
C SER A 208 -8.29 16.39 -26.39
N ARG A 209 -7.09 16.63 -25.86
CA ARG A 209 -6.39 17.91 -26.03
C ARG A 209 -5.94 18.11 -27.48
N GLN A 210 -5.34 17.10 -28.12
CA GLN A 210 -4.92 17.18 -29.52
C GLN A 210 -6.11 17.48 -30.45
N MET A 211 -7.23 16.79 -30.26
CA MET A 211 -8.46 17.03 -31.03
C MET A 211 -8.96 18.47 -30.87
N LYS A 212 -8.85 19.03 -29.65
CA LYS A 212 -9.21 20.42 -29.39
C LYS A 212 -8.24 21.39 -30.10
N GLU A 213 -6.94 21.13 -30.05
CA GLU A 213 -5.93 21.95 -30.74
C GLU A 213 -6.12 21.93 -32.27
N GLU A 214 -6.46 20.78 -32.86
CA GLU A 214 -6.79 20.65 -34.29
C GLU A 214 -8.05 21.43 -34.68
N GLN A 215 -9.09 21.39 -33.83
CA GLN A 215 -10.31 22.18 -34.04
C GLN A 215 -10.04 23.69 -33.96
N ASP A 216 -9.22 24.13 -33.01
CA ASP A 216 -8.87 25.55 -32.83
C ASP A 216 -8.01 26.08 -34.00
N LEU A 217 -7.28 25.23 -34.73
CA LEU A 217 -6.43 25.59 -35.88
C LEU A 217 -7.19 25.65 -37.23
N THR A 218 -8.39 25.07 -37.30
CA THR A 218 -9.17 25.00 -38.56
C THR A 218 -10.14 26.18 -38.72
N ILE A 219 -10.31 26.98 -37.67
CA ILE A 219 -11.14 28.21 -37.64
C ILE A 219 -10.28 29.41 -38.01
#